data_AF-A0A820EWX9-F1
#
_entry.id   AF-A0A820EWX9-F1
#
_cell.length_a   1.000
_cell.length_b   1.000
_cell.length_c   1.000
_cell.angle_alpha   90.00
_cell.angle_beta   90.00
_cell.angle_gamma   90.00
#
_symmetry.space_group_name_H-M   'P 1'
#
loop_
_entity.id
_entity.type
_entity.pdbx_description
1 polymer ?
#
loop_
_entity_poly.entity_id
_entity_poly.type
_entity_poly.pdbx_seq_one_letter_code
_entity_poly.pdbx_strand_id
1 'polypeptide(L)'
;GIFCTLIFFARLDYSAYGRGLEMYDSSYASYVSFFHIERNQRHPVLNVFIDIIRQRLIDIRKLKLKLTMENINQTYENEKLSQLRRFRWALAYTLIHNEQLKRYRKHRLCSTKINQSKTLERIFDKIGLSQTLPRKF
;
A
#
# COMPACT_ATOMS: atom_id res chain seq x y z
N GLY A 1 -41.47 -23.18 12.79
CA GLY A 1 -41.45 -21.71 12.86
C GLY A 1 -40.63 -21.22 14.05
N ILE A 2 -41.20 -21.30 15.26
CA ILE A 2 -40.67 -20.66 16.48
C ILE A 2 -39.35 -21.27 16.99
N PHE A 3 -39.18 -22.60 16.89
CA PHE A 3 -37.94 -23.25 17.32
C PHE A 3 -36.73 -22.86 16.47
N CYS A 4 -36.90 -22.71 15.15
CA CYS A 4 -35.83 -22.24 14.28
C CYS A 4 -35.43 -20.81 14.62
N THR A 5 -36.40 -19.91 14.84
CA THR A 5 -36.08 -18.52 15.21
C THR A 5 -35.36 -18.46 16.56
N LEU A 6 -35.72 -19.28 17.54
CA LEU A 6 -35.03 -19.34 18.84
C LEU A 6 -33.57 -19.82 18.72
N ILE A 7 -33.30 -20.80 17.86
CA ILE A 7 -31.94 -21.31 17.63
C ILE A 7 -31.10 -20.27 16.88
N PHE A 8 -31.67 -19.58 15.89
CA PHE A 8 -30.95 -18.57 15.10
C PHE A 8 -30.85 -17.20 15.77
N PHE A 9 -31.70 -16.90 16.76
CA PHE A 9 -31.65 -15.63 17.48
C PHE A 9 -30.34 -15.44 18.25
N ALA A 10 -29.72 -16.54 18.70
CA ALA A 10 -28.41 -16.50 19.35
C ALA A 10 -27.23 -16.40 18.36
N ARG A 11 -27.48 -16.55 17.05
CA ARG A 11 -26.45 -16.49 16.01
C ARG A 11 -26.43 -15.11 15.36
N LEU A 12 -25.30 -14.42 15.49
CA LEU A 12 -25.08 -13.08 14.97
C LEU A 12 -24.83 -13.05 13.44
N ASP A 13 -24.51 -14.20 12.87
CA ASP A 13 -24.11 -14.36 11.47
C ASP A 13 -25.31 -14.32 10.49
N TYR A 14 -26.54 -14.22 10.99
CA TYR A 14 -27.77 -14.26 10.20
C TYR A 14 -28.77 -13.22 10.70
N SER A 15 -29.37 -12.46 9.77
CA SER A 15 -30.49 -11.59 10.13
C SER A 15 -31.83 -12.27 9.86
N ALA A 16 -32.72 -12.21 10.86
CA ALA A 16 -34.09 -12.73 10.74
C ALA A 16 -34.95 -11.90 9.76
N TYR A 17 -34.57 -10.64 9.55
CA TYR A 17 -35.21 -9.73 8.61
C TYR A 17 -34.44 -9.83 7.29
N GLY A 18 -35.06 -10.41 6.25
CA GLY A 18 -34.37 -10.74 4.99
C GLY A 18 -33.63 -9.56 4.33
N ARG A 19 -32.90 -9.83 3.25
CA ARG A 19 -31.84 -8.99 2.65
C ARG A 19 -32.02 -7.46 2.62
N GLY A 20 -33.24 -6.95 2.48
CA GLY A 20 -33.53 -5.51 2.46
C GLY A 20 -33.55 -4.83 3.83
N LEU A 21 -33.71 -5.60 4.92
CA LEU A 21 -33.88 -5.11 6.29
C LEU A 21 -32.78 -5.62 7.25
N GLU A 22 -31.76 -6.30 6.74
CA GLU A 22 -30.68 -6.86 7.57
C GLU A 22 -29.97 -5.78 8.40
N MET A 23 -29.88 -4.55 7.89
CA MET A 23 -29.24 -3.43 8.59
C MET A 23 -30.10 -2.82 9.72
N TYR A 24 -31.39 -3.16 9.78
CA TYR A 24 -32.28 -2.77 10.88
C TYR A 24 -32.07 -3.68 12.10
N ASP A 25 -31.56 -4.89 11.88
CA ASP A 25 -31.19 -5.82 12.94
C ASP A 25 -29.85 -5.41 13.57
N SER A 26 -29.92 -4.84 14.78
CA SER A 26 -28.75 -4.34 15.53
C SER A 26 -27.69 -5.42 15.75
N SER A 27 -28.11 -6.66 15.96
CA SER A 27 -27.25 -7.81 16.20
C SER A 27 -26.39 -8.13 14.98
N TYR A 28 -27.02 -8.25 13.81
CA TYR A 28 -26.34 -8.50 12.54
C TYR A 28 -25.50 -7.30 12.08
N ALA A 29 -26.00 -6.06 12.24
CA ALA A 29 -25.26 -4.85 11.91
C ALA A 29 -23.96 -4.72 12.72
N SER A 30 -24.00 -5.06 14.02
CA SER A 30 -22.83 -5.08 14.90
C SER A 30 -21.81 -6.14 14.47
N TYR A 31 -22.28 -7.34 14.12
CA TYR A 31 -21.45 -8.42 13.58
C TYR A 31 -20.72 -8.01 12.30
N VAL A 32 -21.44 -7.49 11.30
CA VAL A 32 -20.85 -7.02 10.04
C VAL A 32 -19.82 -5.90 10.28
N SER A 33 -20.14 -4.96 11.16
CA SER A 33 -19.23 -3.88 11.55
C SER A 33 -17.93 -4.43 12.17
N PHE A 34 -18.04 -5.45 13.02
CA PHE A 34 -16.89 -6.14 13.59
C PHE A 34 -15.99 -6.75 12.49
N PHE A 35 -16.54 -7.45 11.49
CA PHE A 35 -15.72 -8.00 10.39
C PHE A 35 -15.02 -6.93 9.58
N HIS A 36 -15.69 -5.81 9.32
CA HIS A 36 -15.06 -4.71 8.59
C HIS A 36 -13.86 -4.15 9.36
N ILE A 37 -14.00 -3.98 10.68
CA ILE A 37 -12.91 -3.53 11.55
C ILE A 37 -11.81 -4.59 11.59
N GLU A 38 -12.14 -5.86 11.84
CA GLU A 38 -11.15 -6.93 11.94
C GLU A 38 -10.36 -7.11 10.64
N ARG A 39 -11.05 -7.11 9.49
CA ARG A 39 -10.41 -7.18 8.17
C ARG A 39 -9.46 -6.01 7.94
N ASN A 40 -9.85 -4.79 8.32
CA ASN A 40 -9.05 -3.59 8.11
C ASN A 40 -7.84 -3.54 9.06
N GLN A 41 -7.98 -4.01 10.30
CA GLN A 41 -6.92 -3.99 11.31
C GLN A 41 -5.93 -5.15 11.19
N ARG A 42 -6.41 -6.34 10.76
CA ARG A 42 -5.61 -7.58 10.71
C ARG A 42 -5.61 -8.20 9.33
N HIS A 43 -5.35 -7.39 8.30
CA HIS A 43 -5.27 -7.91 6.94
C HIS A 43 -4.03 -8.83 6.80
N PRO A 44 -4.18 -10.14 6.53
CA PRO A 44 -3.09 -11.10 6.60
C PRO A 44 -1.96 -10.79 5.60
N VAL A 45 -2.33 -10.35 4.39
CA VAL A 45 -1.34 -9.95 3.37
C VAL A 45 -0.50 -8.75 3.83
N LEU A 46 -1.11 -7.80 4.54
CA LEU A 46 -0.42 -6.60 5.01
C LEU A 46 0.53 -6.95 6.16
N ASN A 47 0.08 -7.81 7.08
CA ASN A 47 0.91 -8.28 8.19
C ASN A 47 2.14 -9.03 7.69
N VAL A 48 1.97 -9.95 6.72
CA VAL A 48 3.10 -10.67 6.11
C VAL A 48 3.99 -9.72 5.31
N PHE A 49 3.43 -8.77 4.57
CA PHE A 49 4.20 -7.77 3.84
C PHE A 49 5.06 -6.90 4.77
N ILE A 50 4.51 -6.44 5.89
CA ILE A 50 5.26 -5.70 6.91
C ILE A 50 6.38 -6.56 7.48
N ASP A 51 6.12 -7.84 7.76
CA ASP A 51 7.14 -8.74 8.28
C ASP A 51 8.29 -8.94 7.27
N ILE A 52 7.98 -9.16 5.99
CA ILE A 52 8.98 -9.24 4.91
C ILE A 52 9.83 -7.97 4.86
N ILE A 53 9.20 -6.78 4.91
CA ILE A 53 9.95 -5.50 4.93
C ILE A 53 10.82 -5.41 6.17
N ARG A 54 10.30 -5.75 7.35
CA ARG A 54 11.03 -5.69 8.62
C ARG A 54 12.26 -6.58 8.59
N GLN A 55 12.12 -7.84 8.14
CA GLN A 55 13.22 -8.78 7.97
C GLN A 55 14.28 -8.21 7.02
N ARG A 56 13.87 -7.70 5.84
CA ARG A 56 14.79 -7.06 4.89
C ARG A 56 15.53 -5.86 5.48
N LEU A 57 14.86 -5.02 6.26
CA LEU A 57 15.49 -3.88 6.92
C LEU A 57 16.53 -4.31 7.96
N ILE A 58 16.26 -5.37 8.72
CA ILE A 58 17.20 -5.96 9.66
C ILE A 58 18.42 -6.51 8.91
N ASP A 59 18.21 -7.23 7.81
CA ASP A 59 19.29 -7.78 6.99
C ASP A 59 20.18 -6.69 6.41
N ILE A 60 19.59 -5.61 5.87
CA ILE A 60 20.33 -4.45 5.36
C ILE A 60 21.15 -3.80 6.47
N ARG A 61 20.61 -3.66 7.69
CA ARG A 61 21.37 -3.11 8.83
C ARG A 61 22.56 -4.00 9.21
N LYS A 62 22.35 -5.32 9.27
CA LYS A 62 23.42 -6.29 9.54
C LYS A 62 24.51 -6.24 8.46
N LEU A 63 24.11 -6.17 7.20
CA LEU A 63 25.04 -6.07 6.06
C LEU A 63 25.87 -4.79 6.11
N LYS A 64 25.24 -3.65 6.40
CA LYS A 64 25.95 -2.37 6.56
C LYS A 64 27.00 -2.42 7.65
N LEU A 65 26.68 -3.01 8.81
CA LEU A 65 27.64 -3.18 9.90
C LEU A 65 28.85 -4.02 9.47
N LYS A 66 28.62 -5.15 8.77
CA LYS A 66 29.71 -5.99 8.24
C LYS A 66 30.58 -5.22 7.24
N LEU A 67 29.97 -4.48 6.33
CA LEU A 67 30.68 -3.68 5.34
C LEU A 67 31.54 -2.58 5.95
N THR A 68 31.08 -1.95 7.03
CA THR A 68 31.88 -0.98 7.79
C THR A 68 33.10 -1.62 8.44
N MET A 69 33.00 -2.88 8.88
CA MET A 69 34.13 -3.63 9.46
C MET A 69 35.15 -4.06 8.41
N GLU A 70 34.70 -4.43 7.20
CA GLU A 70 35.54 -5.03 6.16
C GLU A 70 35.99 -4.03 5.07
N ASN A 71 35.49 -2.78 5.09
CA ASN A 71 35.82 -1.69 4.14
C ASN A 71 35.55 -2.03 2.64
N ILE A 72 34.62 -2.95 2.36
CA ILE A 72 34.33 -3.46 1.00
C ILE A 72 33.20 -2.65 0.32
N ASN A 73 33.42 -1.36 0.05
CA ASN A 73 32.37 -0.50 -0.50
C ASN A 73 32.02 -0.80 -1.98
N GLN A 74 32.98 -1.25 -2.78
CA GLN A 74 32.77 -1.47 -4.22
C GLN A 74 31.89 -2.70 -4.54
N THR A 75 32.07 -3.81 -3.81
CA THR A 75 31.29 -5.04 -4.05
C THR A 75 29.80 -4.83 -3.72
N TYR A 76 29.50 -4.06 -2.68
CA TYR A 76 28.14 -3.74 -2.25
C TYR A 76 27.35 -2.92 -3.29
N GLU A 77 27.96 -1.88 -3.87
CA GLU A 77 27.28 -1.06 -4.88
C GLU A 77 26.98 -1.84 -6.16
N ASN A 78 27.88 -2.75 -6.58
CA ASN A 78 27.63 -3.64 -7.71
C ASN A 78 26.46 -4.58 -7.48
N GLU A 79 26.34 -5.15 -6.28
CA GLU A 79 25.23 -6.05 -5.92
C GLU A 79 23.89 -5.32 -5.92
N LYS A 80 23.84 -4.11 -5.37
CA LYS A 80 22.66 -3.24 -5.36
C LYS A 80 22.21 -2.89 -6.78
N LEU A 81 23.14 -2.55 -7.68
CA LEU A 81 22.81 -2.31 -9.09
C LEU A 81 22.24 -3.57 -9.77
N SER A 82 22.79 -4.75 -9.46
CA SER A 82 22.26 -6.03 -9.96
C SER A 82 20.83 -6.28 -9.47
N GLN A 83 20.56 -6.05 -8.18
CA GLN A 83 19.21 -6.17 -7.62
C GLN A 83 18.22 -5.21 -8.30
N LEU A 84 18.61 -3.95 -8.54
CA LEU A 84 17.78 -2.98 -9.26
C LEU A 84 17.42 -3.46 -10.67
N ARG A 85 18.38 -4.04 -11.40
CA ARG A 85 18.09 -4.63 -12.72
C ARG A 85 17.07 -5.77 -12.61
N ARG A 86 17.25 -6.69 -11.66
CA ARG A 86 16.29 -7.78 -11.41
C ARG A 86 14.90 -7.26 -11.08
N PHE A 87 14.78 -6.24 -10.23
CA PHE A 87 13.49 -5.60 -9.92
C PHE A 87 12.85 -4.95 -11.15
N ARG A 88 13.64 -4.29 -12.00
CA ARG A 88 13.15 -3.70 -13.26
C ARG A 88 12.62 -4.77 -14.22
N TRP A 89 13.34 -5.89 -14.36
CA TRP A 89 12.92 -7.02 -15.19
C TRP A 89 11.69 -7.72 -14.62
N ALA A 90 11.64 -7.98 -13.31
CA ALA A 90 10.46 -8.55 -12.66
C ALA A 90 9.23 -7.65 -12.85
N LEU A 91 9.42 -6.34 -12.71
CA LEU A 91 8.36 -5.38 -12.96
C LEU A 91 7.88 -5.39 -14.42
N ALA A 92 8.80 -5.40 -15.39
CA ALA A 92 8.46 -5.48 -16.80
C ALA A 92 7.65 -6.76 -17.07
N TYR A 93 8.12 -7.89 -16.56
CA TYR A 93 7.44 -9.18 -16.65
C TYR A 93 6.02 -9.12 -16.07
N THR A 94 5.84 -8.59 -14.85
CA THR A 94 4.52 -8.44 -14.24
C THR A 94 3.60 -7.56 -15.07
N LEU A 95 4.12 -6.45 -15.63
CA LEU A 95 3.31 -5.53 -16.45
C LEU A 95 2.93 -6.13 -17.80
N ILE A 96 3.80 -6.93 -18.42
CA ILE A 96 3.50 -7.63 -19.67
C ILE A 96 2.33 -8.60 -19.47
N HIS A 97 2.33 -9.37 -18.39
CA HIS A 97 1.30 -10.37 -18.10
C HIS A 97 0.01 -9.78 -17.50
N ASN A 98 0.04 -8.53 -17.01
CA ASN A 98 -1.10 -7.87 -16.37
C ASN A 98 -1.36 -6.51 -17.01
N GLU A 99 -1.94 -6.52 -18.20
CA GLU A 99 -2.12 -5.31 -19.02
C GLU A 99 -2.98 -4.24 -18.33
N GLN A 100 -4.02 -4.65 -17.60
CA GLN A 100 -4.87 -3.74 -16.84
C GLN A 100 -4.08 -2.85 -15.86
N LEU A 101 -2.98 -3.37 -15.28
CA LEU A 101 -2.16 -2.63 -14.32
C LEU A 101 -1.33 -1.52 -14.97
N LYS A 102 -1.06 -1.60 -16.29
CA LYS A 102 -0.34 -0.56 -17.04
C LYS A 102 -1.06 0.79 -16.95
N ARG A 103 -2.40 0.77 -17.11
CA ARG A 103 -3.26 1.97 -17.06
C ARG A 103 -3.25 2.62 -15.67
N TYR A 104 -3.45 1.82 -14.62
CA TYR A 104 -3.47 2.32 -13.23
C TYR A 104 -2.11 2.85 -12.76
N ARG A 105 -1.00 2.25 -13.22
CA ARG A 105 0.36 2.70 -12.88
C ARG A 105 0.67 4.08 -13.48
N LYS A 106 0.37 4.30 -14.76
CA LYS A 106 0.65 5.57 -15.45
C LYS A 106 -0.09 6.74 -14.81
N HIS A 107 -1.34 6.53 -14.40
CA HIS A 107 -2.15 7.54 -13.71
C HIS A 107 -1.53 7.95 -12.36
N ARG A 108 -1.12 6.98 -11.52
CA ARG A 108 -0.48 7.28 -10.23
C ARG A 108 0.83 8.06 -10.42
N LEU A 109 1.68 7.64 -11.36
CA LEU A 109 2.96 8.34 -11.62
C LEU A 109 2.74 9.77 -12.13
N CYS A 110 1.74 10.00 -12.98
CA CYS A 110 1.38 11.34 -13.47
C CYS A 110 0.86 12.22 -12.32
N SER A 111 -0.06 11.68 -11.51
CA SER A 111 -0.60 12.37 -10.33
C SER A 111 0.51 12.75 -9.32
N THR A 112 1.47 11.86 -9.07
CA THR A 112 2.61 12.18 -8.19
C THR A 112 3.49 13.31 -8.74
N LYS A 113 3.78 13.33 -10.05
CA LYS A 113 4.56 14.42 -10.68
C LYS A 113 3.84 15.77 -10.56
N ILE A 114 2.53 15.79 -10.81
CA ILE A 114 1.69 17.00 -10.70
C ILE A 114 1.63 17.49 -9.24
N ASN A 115 1.58 16.58 -8.27
CA ASN A 115 1.59 16.97 -6.86
C ASN A 115 2.94 17.53 -6.44
N GLN A 116 4.05 16.95 -6.92
CA GLN A 116 5.40 17.47 -6.66
C GLN A 116 5.61 18.86 -7.27
N SER A 117 5.15 19.10 -8.50
CA SER A 117 5.25 20.44 -9.12
C SER A 117 4.45 21.48 -8.35
N LYS A 118 3.23 21.15 -7.92
CA LYS A 118 2.41 22.03 -7.07
C LYS A 118 3.02 22.29 -5.69
N THR A 119 3.69 21.31 -5.10
CA THR A 119 4.43 21.49 -3.84
C THR A 119 5.63 22.41 -4.04
N LEU A 120 6.36 22.26 -5.15
CA LEU A 120 7.47 23.13 -5.50
C LEU A 120 7.00 24.57 -5.77
N GLU A 121 5.93 24.76 -6.55
CA GLU A 121 5.32 26.08 -6.78
C GLU A 121 4.94 26.75 -5.45
N ARG A 122 4.26 26.04 -4.55
CA ARG A 122 3.94 26.57 -3.20
C ARG A 122 5.16 26.91 -2.35
N ILE A 123 6.29 26.21 -2.54
CA ILE A 123 7.54 26.50 -1.84
C ILE A 123 8.21 27.73 -2.47
N PHE A 124 8.23 27.84 -3.79
CA PHE A 124 8.75 29.02 -4.50
C PHE A 124 7.93 30.28 -4.20
N ASP A 125 6.60 30.17 -4.09
CA ASP A 125 5.70 31.24 -3.68
C ASP A 125 5.96 31.68 -2.23
N LYS A 126 6.21 30.72 -1.33
CA LYS A 126 6.56 31.01 0.08
C LYS A 126 7.94 31.63 0.26
N ILE A 127 8.88 31.35 -0.64
CA ILE A 127 10.25 31.91 -0.62
C ILE A 127 10.30 33.26 -1.35
N GLY A 128 9.20 33.72 -1.96
CA GLY A 128 9.12 35.03 -2.61
C GLY A 128 9.92 35.12 -3.92
N LEU A 129 10.26 34.00 -4.55
CA LEU A 129 11.06 33.94 -5.79
C LEU A 129 10.21 33.95 -7.07
N SER A 130 8.94 34.39 -7.00
CA SER A 130 8.01 34.36 -8.14
C SER A 130 8.24 35.45 -9.20
N GLN A 131 9.46 35.99 -9.35
CA GLN A 131 9.75 36.89 -10.47
C GLN A 131 11.09 36.57 -11.15
N THR A 132 10.98 36.40 -12.46
CA THR A 132 12.02 36.38 -13.51
C THR A 132 12.60 35.01 -13.91
N LEU A 133 11.84 34.29 -14.75
CA LEU A 133 12.45 33.53 -15.84
C LEU A 133 11.98 34.14 -17.17
N PRO A 134 12.88 34.72 -17.98
CA PRO A 134 12.50 35.31 -19.26
C PRO A 134 12.10 34.18 -20.23
N ARG A 135 10.92 34.33 -20.86
CA ARG A 135 10.59 33.59 -22.08
C ARG A 135 11.65 33.94 -23.12
N LYS A 136 12.49 32.97 -23.48
CA LYS A 136 13.26 33.08 -24.71
C LYS A 136 12.30 32.87 -25.89
N PHE A 137 12.45 33.76 -26.85
CA PHE A 137 11.77 33.89 -28.14
C PHE A 137 11.61 32.58 -28.89
#